data_AF-A0A212EUS2-F1
#
_entry.id   AF-A0A212EUS2-F1
#
_cell.length_a   1.000
_cell.length_b   1.000
_cell.length_c   1.000
_cell.angle_alpha   90.00
_cell.angle_beta   90.00
_cell.angle_gamma   90.00
#
_symmetry.space_group_name_H-M   'P 1'
#
loop_
_entity.id
_entity.type
_entity.pdbx_description
1 polymer ?
#
loop_
_entity_poly.entity_id
_entity_poly.type
_entity_poly.pdbx_seq_one_letter_code
_entity_poly.pdbx_strand_id
1 'polypeptide(L)'
;MKHFPEANMDIHYIRPNGVDLRIFDKDIPEDTRTFDHVNFNCHPNHRLAGNFQIMMYMARYGQYIDALAHLLNTGQGVVLERSPYSDFVFLEAMFSQKYVSRGIKSVYYELRANTIEELMRPHLVIYLDVPVDKVSEAIKKRGLKHEVDGKALTPAFLTEMEHQYKNKYLRDIATHAELLVYDWTGGGDVEVVVEDIERLDFDKYTEREEPKMKDWRLPREVEWADQRQIFTNNKHYLMNLFNIPRTDVPELITQADDGYMRDK
;
A
#
# COMPACT_ATOMS: atom_id res chain seq x y z
N MET A 1 -0.68 21.23 -2.51
CA MET A 1 -0.03 19.90 -2.49
C MET A 1 -0.40 19.14 -3.76
N LYS A 2 0.46 18.24 -4.25
CA LYS A 2 0.15 17.36 -5.38
C LYS A 2 -0.55 16.10 -4.86
N HIS A 3 -1.70 15.76 -5.42
CA HIS A 3 -2.42 14.52 -5.09
C HIS A 3 -1.96 13.38 -5.98
N PHE A 4 -1.66 12.25 -5.35
CA PHE A 4 -1.41 10.97 -6.01
C PHE A 4 -2.58 10.04 -5.65
N PRO A 5 -3.34 9.55 -6.65
CA PRO A 5 -4.49 8.68 -6.40
C PRO A 5 -4.05 7.33 -5.82
N GLU A 6 -4.96 6.55 -5.24
CA GLU A 6 -4.63 5.21 -4.72
C GLU A 6 -3.89 4.35 -5.77
N ALA A 7 -2.76 3.76 -5.36
CA ALA A 7 -2.04 2.80 -6.19
C ALA A 7 -2.94 1.59 -6.50
N ASN A 8 -3.11 1.32 -7.79
CA ASN A 8 -3.87 0.20 -8.31
C ASN A 8 -2.98 -0.74 -9.12
N MET A 9 -3.52 -1.90 -9.49
CA MET A 9 -2.82 -2.88 -10.32
C MET A 9 -2.56 -2.40 -11.76
N ASP A 10 -3.21 -1.30 -12.18
CA ASP A 10 -2.97 -0.72 -13.51
C ASP A 10 -1.51 -0.25 -13.66
N ILE A 11 -0.85 0.11 -12.57
CA ILE A 11 0.59 0.44 -12.54
C ILE A 11 1.44 -0.71 -13.11
N HIS A 12 1.01 -1.96 -12.89
CA HIS A 12 1.72 -3.15 -13.37
C HIS A 12 1.19 -3.64 -14.72
N TYR A 13 -0.12 -3.50 -14.97
CA TYR A 13 -0.77 -4.12 -16.13
C TYR A 13 -0.91 -3.21 -17.34
N ILE A 14 -0.89 -1.88 -17.17
CA ILE A 14 -0.88 -0.95 -18.29
C ILE A 14 0.55 -0.65 -18.68
N ARG A 15 0.94 -1.11 -19.87
CA ARG A 15 2.26 -0.80 -20.42
C ARG A 15 2.38 0.67 -20.84
N PRO A 16 3.61 1.21 -20.99
CA PRO A 16 3.83 2.57 -21.50
C PRO A 16 3.24 2.83 -22.89
N ASN A 17 2.97 1.78 -23.67
CA ASN A 17 2.31 1.86 -24.98
C ASN A 17 0.77 1.92 -24.89
N GLY A 18 0.20 1.95 -23.68
CA GLY A 18 -1.24 2.02 -23.44
C GLY A 18 -1.98 0.69 -23.60
N VAL A 19 -1.26 -0.43 -23.82
CA VAL A 19 -1.88 -1.75 -23.94
C VAL A 19 -2.07 -2.36 -22.55
N ASP A 20 -3.32 -2.72 -22.23
CA ASP A 20 -3.68 -3.45 -21.02
C ASP A 20 -3.39 -4.95 -21.19
N LEU A 21 -2.59 -5.51 -20.28
CA LEU A 21 -2.21 -6.93 -20.29
C LEU A 21 -3.39 -7.87 -20.00
N ARG A 22 -4.46 -7.38 -19.35
CA ARG A 22 -5.66 -8.17 -19.03
C ARG A 22 -6.37 -8.73 -20.27
N ILE A 23 -6.17 -8.11 -21.43
CA ILE A 23 -6.76 -8.55 -22.70
C ILE A 23 -6.28 -9.98 -23.06
N PHE A 24 -5.07 -10.34 -22.65
CA PHE A 24 -4.42 -11.62 -22.96
C PHE A 24 -4.73 -12.73 -21.96
N ASP A 25 -5.55 -12.47 -20.92
CA ASP A 25 -5.87 -13.47 -19.88
C ASP A 25 -6.50 -14.76 -20.44
N LYS A 26 -7.15 -14.68 -21.60
CA LYS A 26 -7.77 -15.83 -22.27
C LYS A 26 -6.75 -16.75 -22.94
N ASP A 27 -5.60 -16.20 -23.33
CA ASP A 27 -4.57 -16.90 -24.09
C ASP A 27 -3.53 -17.57 -23.18
N ILE A 28 -3.52 -17.22 -21.89
CA ILE A 28 -2.55 -17.70 -20.89
C ILE A 28 -3.18 -18.65 -19.85
N PRO A 29 -2.39 -19.58 -19.29
CA PRO A 29 -2.83 -20.46 -18.20
C PRO A 29 -3.33 -19.69 -16.97
N GLU A 30 -4.27 -20.30 -16.23
CA GLU A 30 -4.93 -19.70 -15.06
C GLU A 30 -3.94 -19.21 -13.99
N ASP A 31 -2.87 -19.97 -13.75
CA ASP A 31 -1.79 -19.65 -12.80
C ASP A 31 -0.94 -18.43 -13.21
N THR A 32 -1.04 -17.98 -14.46
CA THR A 32 -0.29 -16.85 -15.00
C THR A 32 -1.16 -15.65 -15.36
N ARG A 33 -2.47 -15.75 -15.13
CA ARG A 33 -3.42 -14.66 -15.43
C ARG A 33 -3.18 -13.45 -14.55
N THR A 34 -3.61 -12.30 -15.05
CA THR A 34 -3.66 -11.09 -14.24
C THR A 34 -4.69 -11.25 -13.12
N PHE A 35 -4.38 -10.72 -11.94
CA PHE A 35 -5.24 -10.84 -10.77
C PHE A 35 -5.39 -9.49 -10.09
N ASP A 36 -6.58 -8.90 -10.26
CA ASP A 36 -6.92 -7.58 -9.73
C ASP A 36 -7.74 -7.63 -8.45
N HIS A 37 -7.97 -6.45 -7.87
CA HIS A 37 -8.94 -6.24 -6.80
C HIS A 37 -10.35 -6.77 -7.15
N VAL A 38 -10.77 -6.70 -8.42
CA VAL A 38 -12.05 -7.28 -8.88
C VAL A 38 -12.03 -8.80 -8.73
N ASN A 39 -10.95 -9.45 -9.18
CA ASN A 39 -10.79 -10.89 -9.10
C ASN A 39 -10.66 -11.35 -7.64
N PHE A 40 -9.92 -10.59 -6.82
CA PHE A 40 -9.83 -10.81 -5.38
C PHE A 40 -11.20 -10.75 -4.71
N ASN A 41 -12.00 -9.74 -5.03
CA ASN A 41 -13.33 -9.58 -4.42
C ASN A 41 -14.27 -10.75 -4.78
N CYS A 42 -14.22 -11.25 -6.01
CA CYS A 42 -15.02 -12.41 -6.43
C CYS A 42 -14.48 -13.75 -5.89
N HIS A 43 -13.16 -13.95 -5.91
CA HIS A 43 -12.48 -15.21 -5.60
C HIS A 43 -11.29 -15.01 -4.66
N PRO A 44 -11.52 -14.69 -3.36
CA PRO A 44 -10.46 -14.37 -2.42
C PRO A 44 -9.56 -15.57 -2.07
N ASN A 45 -10.07 -16.79 -2.22
CA ASN A 45 -9.31 -18.04 -1.96
C ASN A 45 -8.50 -18.52 -3.16
N HIS A 46 -8.42 -17.72 -4.22
CA HIS A 46 -7.62 -18.08 -5.39
C HIS A 46 -6.13 -18.07 -5.03
N ARG A 47 -5.36 -18.98 -5.63
CA ARG A 47 -3.91 -19.11 -5.43
C ARG A 47 -3.16 -17.78 -5.62
N LEU A 48 -3.59 -16.97 -6.58
CA LEU A 48 -3.01 -15.66 -6.90
C LEU A 48 -3.35 -14.53 -5.91
N ALA A 49 -4.26 -14.74 -4.94
CA ALA A 49 -4.60 -13.71 -3.96
C ALA A 49 -3.38 -13.26 -3.14
N GLY A 50 -2.47 -14.19 -2.83
CA GLY A 50 -1.19 -13.87 -2.18
C GLY A 50 -0.28 -12.99 -3.03
N ASN A 51 -0.14 -13.36 -4.31
CA ASN A 51 0.65 -12.59 -5.26
C ASN A 51 0.08 -11.18 -5.45
N PHE A 52 -1.25 -11.06 -5.52
CA PHE A 52 -1.93 -9.76 -5.60
C PHE A 52 -1.59 -8.83 -4.43
N GLN A 53 -1.59 -9.34 -3.20
CA GLN A 53 -1.22 -8.50 -2.04
C GLN A 53 0.25 -8.02 -2.14
N ILE A 54 1.16 -8.88 -2.59
CA ILE A 54 2.56 -8.51 -2.78
C ILE A 54 2.71 -7.48 -3.91
N MET A 55 2.02 -7.68 -5.05
CA MET A 55 2.02 -6.74 -6.17
C MET A 55 1.43 -5.38 -5.78
N MET A 56 0.36 -5.35 -4.99
CA MET A 56 -0.22 -4.12 -4.45
C MET A 56 0.78 -3.39 -3.54
N TYR A 57 1.50 -4.13 -2.70
CA TYR A 57 2.57 -3.55 -1.87
C TYR A 57 3.69 -2.93 -2.73
N MET A 58 4.15 -3.65 -3.78
CA MET A 58 5.12 -3.12 -4.74
C MET A 58 4.61 -1.89 -5.47
N ALA A 59 3.33 -1.84 -5.84
CA ALA A 59 2.71 -0.70 -6.52
C ALA A 59 2.72 0.54 -5.61
N ARG A 60 2.27 0.37 -4.35
CA ARG A 60 2.27 1.43 -3.33
C ARG A 60 3.67 1.91 -3.02
N TYR A 61 4.64 0.99 -2.93
CA TYR A 61 6.05 1.32 -2.72
C TYR A 61 6.62 2.14 -3.88
N GLY A 62 6.38 1.70 -5.12
CA GLY A 62 6.82 2.40 -6.32
C GLY A 62 6.22 3.80 -6.45
N GLN A 63 4.93 3.95 -6.14
CA GLN A 63 4.26 5.26 -6.10
C GLN A 63 4.81 6.16 -4.99
N TYR A 64 5.13 5.58 -3.83
CA TYR A 64 5.73 6.31 -2.71
C TYR A 64 7.11 6.87 -3.06
N ILE A 65 7.93 6.11 -3.79
CA ILE A 65 9.22 6.61 -4.31
C ILE A 65 9.00 7.79 -5.25
N ASP A 66 8.03 7.72 -6.16
CA ASP A 66 7.71 8.82 -7.08
C ASP A 66 7.22 10.06 -6.33
N ALA A 67 6.47 9.88 -5.25
CA ALA A 67 6.03 10.95 -4.37
C ALA A 67 7.21 11.61 -3.62
N LEU A 68 8.13 10.81 -3.07
CA LEU A 68 9.36 11.32 -2.43
C LEU A 68 10.25 12.05 -3.43
N ALA A 69 10.42 11.50 -4.63
CA ALA A 69 11.18 12.16 -5.70
C ALA A 69 10.53 13.50 -6.09
N HIS A 70 9.20 13.56 -6.22
CA HIS A 70 8.50 14.82 -6.50
C HIS A 70 8.71 15.86 -5.38
N LEU A 71 8.56 15.43 -4.12
CA LEU A 71 8.74 16.28 -2.94
C LEU A 71 10.16 16.87 -2.90
N LEU A 72 11.20 16.05 -3.04
CA LEU A 72 12.60 16.49 -2.95
C LEU A 72 13.07 17.31 -4.16
N ASN A 73 12.48 17.09 -5.34
CA ASN A 73 12.85 17.83 -6.55
C ASN A 73 12.13 19.19 -6.65
N THR A 74 10.89 19.30 -6.16
CA THR A 74 10.04 20.49 -6.37
C THR A 74 9.79 21.29 -5.10
N GLY A 75 9.99 20.70 -3.92
CA GLY A 75 9.59 21.27 -2.63
C GLY A 75 8.07 21.32 -2.43
N GLN A 76 7.27 20.79 -3.35
CA GLN A 76 5.81 20.79 -3.25
C GLN A 76 5.33 19.61 -2.39
N GLY A 77 4.57 19.89 -1.33
CA GLY A 77 3.95 18.85 -0.49
C GLY A 77 3.08 17.87 -1.29
N VAL A 78 3.01 16.62 -0.85
CA VAL A 78 2.34 15.52 -1.55
C VAL A 78 1.27 14.89 -0.65
N VAL A 79 0.10 14.60 -1.22
CA VAL A 79 -0.98 13.82 -0.58
C VAL A 79 -1.08 12.47 -1.28
N LEU A 80 -1.01 11.40 -0.49
CA LEU A 80 -1.12 10.02 -0.95
C LEU A 80 -2.31 9.34 -0.30
N GLU A 81 -3.04 8.55 -1.09
CA GLU A 81 -4.08 7.66 -0.59
C GLU A 81 -3.47 6.31 -0.19
N ARG A 82 -3.37 6.10 1.13
CA ARG A 82 -2.75 4.92 1.77
C ARG A 82 -1.26 4.78 1.47
N SER A 83 -0.48 4.62 2.53
CA SER A 83 0.98 4.47 2.42
C SER A 83 1.39 2.99 2.35
N PRO A 84 2.61 2.67 1.86
CA PRO A 84 3.15 1.32 2.01
C PRO A 84 3.24 0.88 3.48
N TYR A 85 3.36 1.82 4.43
CA TYR A 85 3.39 1.52 5.86
C TYR A 85 2.07 0.94 6.39
N SER A 86 0.93 1.29 5.79
CA SER A 86 -0.40 0.77 6.17
C SER A 86 -0.76 -0.56 5.47
N ASP A 87 0.03 -1.02 4.50
CA ASP A 87 -0.35 -2.16 3.66
C ASP A 87 -0.50 -3.48 4.43
N PHE A 88 0.31 -3.71 5.47
CA PHE A 88 0.29 -4.96 6.25
C PHE A 88 -1.07 -5.23 6.90
N VAL A 89 -1.88 -4.20 7.12
CA VAL A 89 -3.23 -4.31 7.69
C VAL A 89 -4.12 -5.18 6.79
N PHE A 90 -3.99 -5.04 5.46
CA PHE A 90 -4.73 -5.87 4.50
C PHE A 90 -4.28 -7.32 4.55
N LEU A 91 -2.96 -7.58 4.59
CA LEU A 91 -2.43 -8.93 4.71
C LEU A 91 -2.92 -9.62 5.99
N GLU A 92 -2.88 -8.93 7.14
CA GLU A 92 -3.34 -9.50 8.41
C GLU A 92 -4.84 -9.81 8.36
N ALA A 93 -5.65 -8.95 7.77
CA ALA A 93 -7.07 -9.21 7.56
C ALA A 93 -7.30 -10.42 6.63
N MET A 94 -6.55 -10.53 5.53
CA MET A 94 -6.60 -11.68 4.61
C MET A 94 -6.20 -12.98 5.30
N PHE A 95 -5.17 -12.93 6.15
CA PHE A 95 -4.70 -14.08 6.91
C PHE A 95 -5.73 -14.52 7.96
N SER A 96 -6.37 -13.58 8.66
CA SER A 96 -7.43 -13.87 9.64
C SER A 96 -8.63 -14.58 9.00
N GLN A 97 -9.02 -14.16 7.79
CA GLN A 97 -10.08 -14.80 7.01
C GLN A 97 -9.65 -16.05 6.23
N LYS A 98 -8.39 -16.50 6.38
CA LYS A 98 -7.81 -17.67 5.72
C LYS A 98 -7.79 -17.59 4.18
N TYR A 99 -7.74 -16.38 3.63
CA TYR A 99 -7.56 -16.17 2.19
C TYR A 99 -6.11 -16.40 1.74
N VAL A 100 -5.17 -16.28 2.68
CA VAL A 100 -3.74 -16.32 2.44
C VAL A 100 -3.07 -17.32 3.39
N SER A 101 -2.13 -18.10 2.87
CA SER A 101 -1.38 -19.08 3.66
C SER A 101 -0.34 -18.43 4.58
N ARG A 102 0.12 -19.18 5.58
CA ARG A 102 1.22 -18.75 6.46
C ARG A 102 2.53 -18.52 5.69
N GLY A 103 2.75 -19.26 4.59
CA GLY A 103 3.92 -19.12 3.75
C GLY A 103 4.00 -17.74 3.11
N ILE A 104 2.90 -17.29 2.48
CA ILE A 104 2.81 -15.95 1.89
C ILE A 104 3.01 -14.87 2.95
N LYS A 105 2.40 -15.03 4.14
CA LYS A 105 2.60 -14.09 5.25
C LYS A 105 4.09 -13.96 5.62
N SER A 106 4.81 -15.08 5.70
CA SER A 106 6.25 -15.07 5.99
C SER A 106 7.03 -14.30 4.93
N VAL A 107 6.77 -14.57 3.65
CA VAL A 107 7.44 -13.91 2.52
C VAL A 107 7.16 -12.40 2.54
N TYR A 108 5.91 -12.00 2.78
CA TYR A 108 5.56 -10.59 2.87
C TYR A 108 6.34 -9.86 3.96
N TYR A 109 6.42 -10.42 5.17
CA TYR A 109 7.16 -9.76 6.26
C TYR A 109 8.66 -9.68 6.00
N GLU A 110 9.22 -10.66 5.28
CA GLU A 110 10.61 -10.62 4.81
C GLU A 110 10.82 -9.50 3.78
N LEU A 111 9.91 -9.38 2.79
CA LEU A 111 9.91 -8.28 1.82
C LEU A 111 9.78 -6.93 2.51
N ARG A 112 8.85 -6.79 3.46
CA ARG A 112 8.63 -5.56 4.22
C ARG A 112 9.88 -5.20 5.03
N ALA A 113 10.51 -6.15 5.70
CA ALA A 113 11.73 -5.90 6.49
C ALA A 113 12.87 -5.37 5.61
N ASN A 114 13.02 -5.89 4.39
CA ASN A 114 14.08 -5.46 3.47
C ASN A 114 13.83 -4.11 2.79
N THR A 115 12.57 -3.68 2.68
CA THR A 115 12.19 -2.53 1.85
C THR A 115 11.78 -1.30 2.65
N ILE A 116 11.14 -1.48 3.81
CA ILE A 116 10.47 -0.38 4.51
C ILE A 116 11.42 0.59 5.19
N GLU A 117 12.62 0.13 5.58
CA GLU A 117 13.63 0.95 6.25
C GLU A 117 14.34 1.92 5.28
N GLU A 118 14.29 1.65 3.97
CA GLU A 118 14.86 2.51 2.92
C GLU A 118 13.96 3.71 2.59
N LEU A 119 12.70 3.70 3.06
CA LEU A 119 11.76 4.79 2.84
C LEU A 119 11.72 5.75 4.04
N MET A 120 11.63 7.04 3.74
CA MET A 120 11.35 8.07 4.74
C MET A 120 9.86 8.05 5.11
N ARG A 121 9.54 7.98 6.42
CA ARG A 121 8.14 7.91 6.88
C ARG A 121 7.37 9.21 6.61
N PRO A 122 6.03 9.18 6.48
CA PRO A 122 5.24 10.39 6.25
C PRO A 122 5.32 11.36 7.44
N HIS A 123 5.18 12.66 7.15
CA HIS A 123 5.11 13.72 8.17
C HIS A 123 3.79 13.69 8.95
N LEU A 124 2.67 13.53 8.22
CA LEU A 124 1.33 13.57 8.76
C LEU A 124 0.55 12.37 8.25
N VAL A 125 -0.19 11.72 9.14
CA VAL A 125 -1.15 10.68 8.82
C VAL A 125 -2.54 11.13 9.27
N ILE A 126 -3.47 11.11 8.33
CA ILE A 126 -4.89 11.43 8.59
C ILE A 126 -5.64 10.10 8.55
N TYR A 127 -6.22 9.73 9.69
CA TYR A 127 -7.04 8.54 9.81
C TYR A 127 -8.52 8.92 9.90
N LEU A 128 -9.31 8.40 8.97
CA LEU A 128 -10.76 8.59 8.92
C LEU A 128 -11.43 7.39 9.56
N ASP A 129 -11.99 7.59 10.75
CA ASP A 129 -12.69 6.54 11.49
C ASP A 129 -14.13 6.39 10.96
N VAL A 130 -14.43 5.22 10.42
CA VAL A 130 -15.77 4.85 9.95
C VAL A 130 -16.06 3.43 10.44
N PRO A 131 -17.17 3.21 11.17
CA PRO A 131 -17.52 1.89 11.67
C PRO A 131 -17.92 0.97 10.52
N VAL A 132 -17.63 -0.33 10.68
CA VAL A 132 -17.88 -1.38 9.68
C VAL A 132 -19.31 -1.38 9.14
N ASP A 133 -20.31 -1.12 9.99
CA ASP A 133 -21.71 -1.07 9.57
C ASP A 133 -21.94 -0.01 8.49
N LYS A 134 -21.44 1.21 8.73
CA LYS A 134 -21.54 2.31 7.76
C LYS A 134 -20.70 2.07 6.51
N VAL A 135 -19.53 1.43 6.65
CA VAL A 135 -18.72 1.02 5.48
C VAL A 135 -19.50 0.02 4.63
N SER A 136 -20.15 -0.96 5.24
CA SER A 136 -20.95 -1.95 4.53
C SER A 136 -22.16 -1.33 3.79
N GLU A 137 -22.80 -0.34 4.40
CA GLU A 137 -23.85 0.44 3.74
C GLU A 137 -23.31 1.27 2.58
N ALA A 138 -22.15 1.91 2.74
CA ALA A 138 -21.51 2.70 1.69
C ALA A 138 -21.11 1.82 0.49
N ILE A 139 -20.60 0.61 0.73
CA ILE A 139 -20.30 -0.37 -0.32
C ILE A 139 -21.59 -0.75 -1.08
N LYS A 140 -22.68 -1.05 -0.36
CA LYS A 140 -23.99 -1.35 -0.96
C LYS A 140 -24.53 -0.17 -1.78
N LYS A 141 -24.39 1.07 -1.29
CA LYS A 141 -24.80 2.29 -2.00
C LYS A 141 -24.00 2.53 -3.27
N ARG A 142 -22.71 2.19 -3.28
CA ARG A 142 -21.85 2.31 -4.46
C ARG A 142 -22.28 1.35 -5.58
N GLY A 143 -22.86 0.20 -5.23
CA GLY A 143 -23.52 -0.70 -6.19
C GLY A 143 -22.58 -1.41 -7.16
N LEU A 144 -21.27 -1.49 -6.85
CA LEU A 144 -20.32 -2.24 -7.67
C LEU A 144 -20.54 -3.74 -7.48
N LYS A 145 -20.91 -4.44 -8.57
CA LYS A 145 -21.25 -5.88 -8.54
C LYS A 145 -20.19 -6.73 -7.83
N HIS A 146 -18.92 -6.48 -8.10
CA HIS A 146 -17.82 -7.25 -7.51
C HIS A 146 -17.59 -6.95 -6.03
N GLU A 147 -17.95 -5.76 -5.53
CA GLU A 147 -17.84 -5.45 -4.09
C GLU A 147 -19.06 -5.95 -3.30
N VAL A 148 -20.26 -5.87 -3.89
CA VAL A 148 -21.53 -6.24 -3.24
C VAL A 148 -21.77 -7.75 -3.24
N ASP A 149 -21.54 -8.40 -4.38
CA ASP A 149 -21.71 -9.86 -4.53
C ASP A 149 -20.41 -10.61 -4.22
N GLY A 150 -19.32 -9.87 -3.95
CA GLY A 150 -18.00 -10.39 -3.66
C GLY A 150 -17.93 -11.17 -2.34
N LYS A 151 -17.03 -12.16 -2.30
CA LYS A 151 -16.78 -13.02 -1.13
C LYS A 151 -15.68 -12.48 -0.22
N ALA A 152 -14.91 -11.49 -0.65
CA ALA A 152 -13.75 -10.97 0.10
C ALA A 152 -14.14 -9.94 1.17
N LEU A 153 -15.05 -9.01 0.85
CA LEU A 153 -15.43 -7.89 1.72
C LEU A 153 -16.48 -8.31 2.76
N THR A 154 -16.18 -9.36 3.52
CA THR A 154 -17.04 -9.80 4.62
C THR A 154 -16.99 -8.81 5.79
N PRO A 155 -18.05 -8.68 6.60
CA PRO A 155 -18.01 -7.85 7.81
C PRO A 155 -16.85 -8.23 8.74
N ALA A 156 -16.56 -9.53 8.86
CA ALA A 156 -15.43 -10.03 9.66
C ALA A 156 -14.07 -9.55 9.11
N PHE A 157 -13.90 -9.50 7.78
CA PHE A 157 -12.69 -8.95 7.15
C PHE A 157 -12.51 -7.47 7.51
N LEU A 158 -13.59 -6.68 7.39
CA LEU A 158 -13.57 -5.24 7.67
C LEU A 158 -13.31 -4.94 9.16
N THR A 159 -13.90 -5.72 10.07
CA THR A 159 -13.66 -5.61 11.52
C THR A 159 -12.20 -5.91 11.87
N GLU A 160 -11.61 -6.96 11.28
CA GLU A 160 -10.20 -7.27 11.48
C GLU A 160 -9.29 -6.18 10.94
N MET A 161 -9.62 -5.61 9.78
CA MET A 161 -8.88 -4.49 9.20
C MET A 161 -8.89 -3.28 10.13
N GLU A 162 -10.07 -2.87 10.63
CA GLU A 162 -10.22 -1.78 11.61
C GLU A 162 -9.40 -2.05 12.88
N HIS A 163 -9.45 -3.28 13.39
CA HIS A 163 -8.69 -3.70 14.56
C HIS A 163 -7.17 -3.57 14.35
N GLN A 164 -6.63 -4.01 13.21
CA GLN A 164 -5.19 -3.89 12.92
C GLN A 164 -4.77 -2.42 12.72
N TYR A 165 -5.61 -1.59 12.09
CA TYR A 165 -5.36 -0.15 11.99
C TYR A 165 -5.22 0.47 13.38
N LYS A 166 -6.23 0.32 14.24
CA LYS A 166 -6.28 0.95 15.57
C LYS A 166 -5.21 0.43 16.53
N ASN A 167 -4.95 -0.88 16.53
CA ASN A 167 -4.08 -1.49 17.53
C ASN A 167 -2.61 -1.56 17.15
N LYS A 168 -2.27 -1.69 15.87
CA LYS A 168 -0.88 -1.78 15.42
C LYS A 168 -0.44 -0.54 14.68
N TYR A 169 -1.09 -0.22 13.57
CA TYR A 169 -0.62 0.83 12.66
C TYR A 169 -0.61 2.21 13.33
N LEU A 170 -1.75 2.64 13.90
CA LEU A 170 -1.87 3.97 14.51
C LEU A 170 -0.92 4.16 15.69
N ARG A 171 -0.67 3.11 16.48
CA ARG A 171 0.26 3.16 17.62
C ARG A 171 1.71 3.29 17.17
N ASP A 172 2.11 2.54 16.15
CA ASP A 172 3.46 2.57 15.60
C ASP A 172 3.74 3.91 14.93
N ILE A 173 2.83 4.36 14.05
CA ILE A 173 3.04 5.58 13.27
C ILE A 173 3.00 6.85 14.12
N ALA A 174 2.22 6.89 15.20
CA ALA A 174 2.16 8.03 16.11
C ALA A 174 3.47 8.31 16.84
N THR A 175 4.39 7.34 16.91
CA THR A 175 5.74 7.55 17.46
C THR A 175 6.63 8.37 16.52
N HIS A 176 6.32 8.38 15.22
CA HIS A 176 7.14 8.99 14.18
C HIS A 176 6.47 10.19 13.49
N ALA A 177 5.19 10.09 13.15
CA ALA A 177 4.43 11.10 12.41
C ALA A 177 3.41 11.80 13.31
N GLU A 178 2.95 12.98 12.89
CA GLU A 178 1.71 13.53 13.44
C GLU A 178 0.52 12.69 13.02
N LEU A 179 -0.41 12.49 13.94
CA LEU A 179 -1.61 11.70 13.71
C LEU A 179 -2.85 12.57 13.99
N LEU A 180 -3.68 12.73 12.96
CA LEU A 180 -5.01 13.33 13.08
C LEU A 180 -6.06 12.24 12.87
N VAL A 181 -7.00 12.14 13.80
CA VAL A 181 -8.07 11.14 13.77
C VAL A 181 -9.42 11.87 13.69
N TYR A 182 -10.18 11.60 12.65
CA TYR A 182 -11.49 12.20 12.43
C TYR A 182 -12.58 11.14 12.39
N ASP A 183 -13.69 11.39 13.09
CA ASP A 183 -14.92 10.62 12.85
C ASP A 183 -15.50 11.05 11.50
N TRP A 184 -15.53 10.13 10.54
CA TRP A 184 -16.04 10.38 9.19
C TRP A 184 -17.40 9.72 8.93
N THR A 185 -18.11 9.36 9.99
CA THR A 185 -19.39 8.63 9.91
C THR A 185 -20.52 9.40 9.22
N GLY A 186 -20.47 10.75 9.20
CA GLY A 186 -21.51 11.62 8.63
C GLY A 186 -21.10 12.36 7.36
N GLY A 187 -19.88 12.13 6.85
CA GLY A 187 -19.20 13.06 5.96
C GLY A 187 -18.63 14.21 6.79
N GLY A 188 -17.34 14.15 7.07
CA GLY A 188 -16.67 15.20 7.83
C GLY A 188 -16.49 16.48 7.02
N ASP A 189 -16.19 17.57 7.72
CA ASP A 189 -15.93 18.87 7.11
C ASP A 189 -14.47 18.96 6.67
N VAL A 190 -14.25 19.24 5.38
CA VAL A 190 -12.91 19.38 4.80
C VAL A 190 -12.22 20.64 5.32
N GLU A 191 -12.96 21.70 5.63
CA GLU A 191 -12.39 22.97 6.11
C GLU A 191 -11.74 22.79 7.48
N VAL A 192 -12.38 22.01 8.36
CA VAL A 192 -11.83 21.68 9.69
C VAL A 192 -10.52 20.90 9.56
N VAL A 193 -10.45 19.93 8.65
CA VAL A 193 -9.22 19.16 8.42
C VAL A 193 -8.10 20.06 7.92
N VAL A 194 -8.39 21.00 7.02
CA VAL A 194 -7.38 21.95 6.52
C VAL A 194 -6.92 22.90 7.62
N GLU A 195 -7.83 23.44 8.42
CA GLU A 195 -7.49 24.32 9.54
C GLU A 195 -6.59 23.63 10.56
N ASP A 196 -6.88 22.38 10.90
CA ASP A 196 -6.05 21.59 11.81
C ASP A 196 -4.66 21.33 11.23
N ILE A 197 -4.55 21.07 9.92
CA ILE A 197 -3.26 20.92 9.24
C ILE A 197 -2.46 22.22 9.29
N GLU A 198 -3.09 23.38 9.08
CA GLU A 198 -2.43 24.68 9.14
C GLU A 198 -1.96 25.06 10.55
N ARG A 199 -2.65 24.56 11.59
CA ARG A 199 -2.27 24.75 12.99
C ARG A 199 -1.10 23.85 13.42
N LEU A 200 -0.78 22.81 12.66
CA LEU A 200 0.33 21.92 12.99
C LEU A 200 1.67 22.61 12.74
N ASP A 201 2.40 22.82 13.82
CA ASP A 201 3.80 23.22 13.77
C ASP A 201 4.71 22.00 13.68
N PHE A 202 5.34 21.82 12.51
CA PHE A 202 6.35 20.78 12.26
C PHE A 202 7.76 21.22 12.63
N ASP A 203 8.02 22.53 12.80
CA ASP A 203 9.34 23.08 13.08
C ASP A 203 9.77 22.88 14.54
N LYS A 204 8.82 22.53 15.43
CA LYS A 204 9.12 22.17 16.82
C LYS A 204 10.02 20.92 16.95
N TYR A 205 10.07 20.08 15.92
CA TYR A 205 10.78 18.80 15.93
C TYR A 205 12.29 18.92 15.65
N THR A 206 12.99 19.77 16.41
CA THR A 206 14.43 20.07 16.23
C THR A 206 15.37 19.28 17.13
N GLU A 207 14.89 18.78 18.27
CA GLU A 207 15.73 18.08 19.24
C GLU A 207 16.05 16.65 18.82
N ARG A 208 17.33 16.23 19.00
CA ARG A 208 17.82 14.91 18.59
C ARG A 208 17.17 13.73 19.32
N GLU A 209 16.60 13.97 20.51
CA GLU A 209 16.09 12.90 21.37
C GLU A 209 14.65 12.50 21.05
N GLU A 210 13.88 13.35 20.35
CA GLU A 210 12.50 13.02 20.03
C GLU A 210 12.41 11.99 18.89
N PRO A 211 11.55 10.96 18.99
CA PRO A 211 11.42 9.93 17.94
C PRO A 211 10.67 10.43 16.69
N LYS A 212 9.91 11.53 16.82
CA LYS A 212 9.12 12.12 15.74
C LYS A 212 10.01 12.74 14.67
N MET A 213 9.63 12.57 13.40
CA MET A 213 10.31 13.12 12.22
C MET A 213 11.80 12.77 12.09
N LYS A 214 12.28 11.73 12.78
CA LYS A 214 13.70 11.37 12.78
C LYS A 214 14.27 11.18 11.37
N ASP A 215 13.49 10.59 10.46
CA ASP A 215 13.90 10.30 9.09
C ASP A 215 14.14 11.58 8.25
N TRP A 216 13.53 12.70 8.65
CA TRP A 216 13.63 14.00 7.95
C TRP A 216 14.70 14.93 8.55
N ARG A 217 15.39 14.50 9.61
CA ARG A 217 16.43 15.28 10.28
C ARG A 217 17.81 14.96 9.72
N LEU A 218 18.06 15.44 8.51
CA LEU A 218 19.36 15.30 7.85
C LEU A 218 20.19 16.57 8.07
N PRO A 219 21.20 16.55 8.98
CA PRO A 219 21.97 17.75 9.34
C PRO A 219 22.86 18.28 8.21
N ARG A 220 23.21 17.46 7.22
CA ARG A 220 24.12 17.84 6.14
C ARG A 220 23.36 17.94 4.81
N GLU A 221 23.66 18.99 4.04
CA GLU A 221 23.11 19.17 2.69
C GLU A 221 23.46 17.99 1.76
N VAL A 222 24.64 17.39 1.95
CA VAL A 222 25.05 16.21 1.19
C VAL A 222 24.09 15.04 1.40
N GLU A 223 23.58 14.84 2.62
CA GLU A 223 22.64 13.75 2.91
C GLU A 223 21.30 13.97 2.20
N TRP A 224 20.83 15.22 2.11
CA TRP A 224 19.65 15.57 1.30
C TRP A 224 19.87 15.30 -0.19
N ALA A 225 21.07 15.62 -0.71
CA ALA A 225 21.43 15.34 -2.09
C ALA A 225 21.50 13.83 -2.37
N ASP A 226 22.06 13.05 -1.45
CA ASP A 226 22.14 11.59 -1.54
C ASP A 226 20.73 10.96 -1.55
N GLN A 227 19.84 11.36 -0.63
CA GLN A 227 18.45 10.89 -0.60
C GLN A 227 17.72 11.25 -1.90
N ARG A 228 17.86 12.49 -2.37
CA ARG A 228 17.28 12.92 -3.64
C ARG A 228 17.79 12.10 -4.82
N GLN A 229 19.09 11.79 -4.87
CA GLN A 229 19.68 10.94 -5.89
C GLN A 229 19.13 9.52 -5.84
N ILE A 230 18.97 8.95 -4.64
CA ILE A 230 18.43 7.59 -4.44
C ILE A 230 17.01 7.50 -5.00
N PHE A 231 16.09 8.38 -4.58
CA PHE A 231 14.69 8.30 -5.01
C PHE A 231 14.49 8.70 -6.48
N THR A 232 15.31 9.58 -7.03
CA THR A 232 15.16 10.05 -8.42
C THR A 232 15.79 9.09 -9.43
N ASN A 233 17.02 8.62 -9.19
CA ASN A 233 17.79 7.86 -10.17
C ASN A 233 17.87 6.36 -9.87
N ASN A 234 17.78 5.98 -8.59
CA ASN A 234 17.99 4.60 -8.14
C ASN A 234 16.67 3.89 -7.78
N LYS A 235 15.53 4.32 -8.32
CA LYS A 235 14.24 3.62 -8.13
C LYS A 235 14.34 2.14 -8.48
N HIS A 236 15.06 1.79 -9.55
CA HIS A 236 15.27 0.40 -9.96
C HIS A 236 16.01 -0.42 -8.90
N TYR A 237 16.96 0.18 -8.17
CA TYR A 237 17.67 -0.47 -7.07
C TYR A 237 16.74 -0.75 -5.89
N LEU A 238 15.92 0.24 -5.50
CA LEU A 238 14.93 0.07 -4.44
C LEU A 238 13.88 -1.00 -4.81
N MET A 239 13.43 -1.01 -6.07
CA MET A 239 12.51 -2.05 -6.56
C MET A 239 13.17 -3.44 -6.63
N ASN A 240 14.50 -3.52 -6.72
CA ASN A 240 15.22 -4.79 -6.73
C ASN A 240 15.28 -5.45 -5.34
N LEU A 241 15.03 -4.70 -4.24
CA LEU A 241 14.95 -5.25 -2.89
C LEU A 241 13.80 -6.24 -2.70
N PHE A 242 12.80 -6.20 -3.59
CA PHE A 242 11.71 -7.17 -3.62
C PHE A 242 12.11 -8.53 -4.21
N ASN A 243 13.25 -8.64 -4.88
CA ASN A 243 13.69 -9.87 -5.52
C ASN A 243 14.37 -10.80 -4.50
N ILE A 244 13.57 -11.37 -3.60
CA ILE A 244 14.01 -12.39 -2.64
C ILE A 244 13.72 -13.78 -3.22
N PRO A 245 14.74 -14.64 -3.43
CA PRO A 245 14.55 -15.97 -4.02
C PRO A 245 14.00 -16.96 -2.98
N ARG A 246 12.71 -16.81 -2.63
CA ARG A 246 11.97 -17.76 -1.80
C ARG A 246 11.26 -18.79 -2.67
N THR A 247 11.76 -20.02 -2.67
CA THR A 247 11.20 -21.14 -3.46
C THR A 247 10.40 -22.14 -2.62
N ASP A 248 10.14 -21.82 -1.36
CA ASP A 248 9.45 -22.70 -0.40
C ASP A 248 7.93 -22.53 -0.41
N VAL A 249 7.42 -21.44 -1.00
CA VAL A 249 5.98 -21.14 -1.06
C VAL A 249 5.45 -21.44 -2.47
N PRO A 250 4.78 -22.60 -2.67
CA PRO A 250 4.34 -23.02 -4.00
C PRO A 250 3.33 -22.04 -4.62
N GLU A 251 2.55 -21.32 -3.82
CA GLU A 251 1.54 -20.35 -4.29
C GLU A 251 2.13 -19.13 -5.01
N LEU A 252 3.40 -18.81 -4.78
CA LEU A 252 4.11 -17.70 -5.43
C LEU A 252 4.95 -18.16 -6.62
N ILE A 253 5.04 -19.47 -6.85
CA ILE A 253 5.87 -20.07 -7.89
C ILE A 253 4.97 -20.52 -9.03
N THR A 254 5.18 -19.95 -10.21
CA THR A 254 4.56 -20.45 -11.44
C THR A 254 5.14 -21.82 -11.78
N GLN A 255 4.29 -22.78 -12.12
CA GLN A 255 4.74 -24.10 -12.57
C GLN A 255 5.52 -23.98 -13.89
N ALA A 256 6.49 -24.86 -14.10
CA ALA A 256 7.33 -24.82 -15.30
C ALA A 256 6.51 -24.99 -16.59
N ASP A 257 5.49 -25.85 -16.58
CA ASP A 257 4.61 -26.09 -17.73
C ASP A 257 3.77 -24.85 -18.06
N ASP A 258 3.21 -24.20 -17.05
CA ASP A 258 2.44 -22.97 -17.22
C ASP A 258 3.32 -21.81 -17.68
N GLY A 259 4.55 -21.72 -17.16
CA GLY A 259 5.55 -20.76 -17.62
C GLY A 259 5.90 -20.96 -19.10
N TYR A 260 6.10 -22.21 -19.52
CA TYR A 260 6.37 -22.54 -20.92
C TYR A 260 5.19 -22.19 -21.84
N MET A 261 3.95 -22.43 -21.40
CA MET A 261 2.75 -22.11 -22.18
C MET A 261 2.51 -20.60 -22.29
N ARG A 262 2.89 -19.82 -21.27
CA ARG A 262 2.80 -18.35 -21.30
C ARG A 262 3.80 -17.73 -22.28
N ASP A 263 4.99 -18.31 -22.40
CA ASP A 263 6.08 -17.76 -23.22
C ASP A 263 6.01 -18.21 -24.70
N LYS A 264 5.04 -19.07 -25.04
CA LYS A 264 4.80 -19.62 -26.39
C LYS A 264 3.99 -18.67 -27.27
#